data_AF-A0A251ZWD8-F1
#
_entry.id   AF-A0A251ZWD8-F1
#
_cell.length_a   1.000
_cell.length_b   1.000
_cell.length_c   1.000
_cell.angle_alpha   90.00
_cell.angle_beta   90.00
_cell.angle_gamma   90.00
#
_symmetry.space_group_name_H-M   'P 1'
#
loop_
_entity.id
_entity.type
_entity.pdbx_description
1 polymer ?
#
loop_
_entity_poly.entity_id
_entity_poly.type
_entity_poly.pdbx_seq_one_letter_code
_entity_poly.pdbx_strand_id
1 'polypeptide(L)'
;MQMIIICLIIGIVFGSAYTYFKVKRRYQQELAQLRRIDYVDAEQKNREILAEPELTQYQYQMRYIRQCELAPYRPMNKEAIQYFYYLNEWIQRNQLNWYVSFEVSMGAFIRTTGRVNTVLQKLAFRSYNSKRVDFLLIDYYGSPRGVIEYHGSGHYLSQSANERMQVKMMVLQKVGIPLIEIPEQLDKQEFFERLQVLL
;
A
#
# COMPACT_ATOMS: atom_id res chain seq x y z
N MET A 1 -2.47 -6.64 69.42
CA MET A 1 -1.87 -5.43 68.80
C MET A 1 -1.34 -5.67 67.40
N GLN A 2 -0.49 -6.69 67.15
CA GLN A 2 0.14 -6.90 65.84
C GLN A 2 -0.86 -7.13 64.67
N MET A 3 -1.93 -7.90 64.86
CA MET A 3 -2.93 -8.12 63.81
C MET A 3 -3.69 -6.86 63.39
N ILE A 4 -3.96 -5.94 64.32
CA ILE A 4 -4.69 -4.69 64.03
C ILE A 4 -3.84 -3.78 63.14
N ILE A 5 -2.52 -3.72 63.40
CA ILE A 5 -1.57 -2.94 62.59
C ILE A 5 -1.47 -3.50 61.17
N ILE A 6 -1.43 -4.84 61.01
CA ILE A 6 -1.39 -5.49 59.69
C ILE A 6 -2.66 -5.18 58.88
N CYS A 7 -3.85 -5.30 59.50
CA CYS A 7 -5.10 -4.98 58.82
C CYS A 7 -5.19 -3.51 58.37
N LEU A 8 -4.66 -2.58 59.16
CA LEU A 8 -4.60 -1.15 58.80
C LEU A 8 -3.66 -0.89 57.61
N ILE A 9 -2.49 -1.53 57.60
CA ILE A 9 -1.53 -1.40 56.48
C ILE A 9 -2.14 -1.94 55.19
N ILE A 10 -2.79 -3.11 55.24
CA ILE A 10 -3.48 -3.70 54.09
C ILE A 10 -4.58 -2.74 53.59
N GLY A 11 -5.40 -2.19 54.49
CA GLY A 11 -6.44 -1.23 54.13
C GLY A 11 -5.90 0.02 53.42
N ILE A 12 -4.76 0.56 53.88
CA ILE A 12 -4.10 1.72 53.26
C ILE A 12 -3.52 1.37 51.89
N VAL A 13 -2.90 0.20 51.74
CA VAL A 13 -2.32 -0.24 50.45
C VAL A 13 -3.42 -0.51 49.42
N PHE A 14 -4.50 -1.19 49.80
CA PHE A 14 -5.63 -1.43 48.90
C PHE A 14 -6.41 -0.14 48.58
N GLY A 15 -6.59 0.76 49.55
CA GLY A 15 -7.20 2.07 49.33
C GLY A 15 -6.39 2.98 48.40
N SER A 16 -5.06 3.00 48.57
CA SER A 16 -4.15 3.75 47.69
C SER A 16 -4.08 3.14 46.29
N ALA A 17 -4.05 1.81 46.16
CA ALA A 17 -4.15 1.14 44.87
C ALA A 17 -5.48 1.42 44.16
N TYR A 18 -6.60 1.32 44.88
CA TYR A 18 -7.94 1.58 44.32
C TYR A 18 -8.07 3.02 43.82
N THR A 19 -7.62 4.00 44.60
CA THR A 19 -7.61 5.41 44.19
C THR A 19 -6.70 5.65 42.98
N TYR A 20 -5.50 5.07 42.96
CA TYR A 20 -4.60 5.12 41.81
C TYR A 20 -5.24 4.55 40.54
N PHE A 21 -5.85 3.36 40.59
CA PHE A 21 -6.51 2.76 39.42
C PHE A 21 -7.72 3.57 38.96
N LYS A 22 -8.49 4.16 39.87
CA LYS A 22 -9.62 5.03 39.54
C LYS A 22 -9.17 6.32 38.85
N VAL A 23 -8.10 6.96 39.33
CA VAL A 23 -7.49 8.15 38.71
C VAL A 23 -6.92 7.80 37.34
N LYS A 24 -6.16 6.70 37.22
CA LYS A 24 -5.62 6.23 35.94
C LYS A 24 -6.71 5.97 34.91
N ARG A 25 -7.83 5.35 35.31
CA ARG A 25 -8.97 5.09 34.41
C ARG A 25 -9.63 6.39 33.92
N ARG A 26 -9.83 7.38 34.80
CA ARG A 26 -10.34 8.71 34.40
C ARG A 26 -9.41 9.41 33.42
N TYR A 27 -8.11 9.42 33.71
CA TYR A 27 -7.10 10.00 32.82
C TYR A 27 -7.11 9.35 31.43
N GLN A 28 -7.25 8.02 31.34
CA GLN A 28 -7.38 7.33 30.06
C GLN A 28 -8.67 7.68 29.31
N GLN A 29 -9.79 7.89 30.03
CA GLN A 29 -11.05 8.33 29.43
C GLN A 29 -10.96 9.76 28.90
N GLU A 30 -10.35 10.68 29.64
CA GLU A 30 -10.11 12.05 29.21
C GLU A 30 -9.19 12.09 27.97
N LEU A 31 -8.09 11.33 27.96
CA LEU A 31 -7.24 11.21 26.77
C LEU A 31 -8.00 10.63 25.56
N ALA A 32 -8.86 9.64 25.77
CA ALA A 32 -9.67 9.07 24.69
C ALA A 32 -10.72 10.08 24.16
N GLN A 33 -11.27 10.92 25.03
CA GLN A 33 -12.18 12.00 24.64
C GLN A 33 -11.44 13.10 23.87
N LEU A 34 -10.27 13.55 24.33
CA LEU A 34 -9.45 14.52 23.63
C LEU A 34 -9.10 14.03 22.22
N ARG A 35 -8.61 12.78 22.08
CA ARG A 35 -8.33 12.18 20.77
C ARG A 35 -9.56 12.11 19.87
N ARG A 36 -10.76 11.87 20.42
CA ARG A 36 -12.01 11.87 19.65
C ARG A 36 -12.36 13.28 19.17
N ILE A 37 -12.18 14.29 20.00
CA ILE A 37 -12.42 15.69 19.63
C ILE A 37 -11.47 16.09 18.50
N ASP A 38 -10.17 15.81 18.66
CA ASP A 38 -9.15 16.09 17.62
C ASP A 38 -9.48 15.38 16.31
N TYR A 39 -9.95 14.13 16.38
CA TYR A 39 -10.37 13.36 15.21
C TYR A 39 -11.59 13.97 14.51
N VAL A 40 -12.62 14.38 15.27
CA VAL A 40 -13.84 14.97 14.70
C VAL A 40 -13.54 16.34 14.08
N ASP A 41 -12.71 17.16 14.74
CA ASP A 41 -12.26 18.45 14.21
C ASP A 41 -11.47 18.27 12.90
N ALA A 42 -10.54 17.31 12.88
CA ALA A 42 -9.80 16.96 11.67
C ALA A 42 -10.71 16.46 10.54
N GLU A 43 -11.71 15.62 10.86
CA GLU A 43 -12.67 15.13 9.86
C GLU A 43 -13.53 16.25 9.29
N GLN A 44 -13.99 17.19 10.13
CA GLN A 44 -14.76 18.35 9.68
C GLN A 44 -13.92 19.24 8.76
N LYS A 45 -12.69 19.55 9.15
CA LYS A 45 -11.72 20.30 8.33
C LYS A 45 -11.42 19.60 7.01
N ASN A 46 -11.33 18.27 7.02
CA ASN A 46 -11.14 17.49 5.79
C ASN A 46 -12.35 17.59 4.85
N ARG A 47 -13.59 17.59 5.36
CA ARG A 47 -14.80 17.76 4.53
C ARG A 47 -14.83 19.13 3.87
N GLU A 48 -14.42 20.18 4.57
CA GLU A 48 -14.32 21.54 4.03
C GLU A 48 -13.27 21.63 2.91
N ILE A 49 -12.10 21.02 3.10
CA ILE A 49 -11.05 20.94 2.07
C ILE A 49 -11.52 20.12 0.86
N LEU A 50 -12.21 18.99 1.08
CA LEU A 50 -12.74 18.14 0.00
C LEU A 50 -13.89 18.80 -0.78
N ALA A 51 -14.50 19.85 -0.24
CA ALA A 51 -15.52 20.65 -0.92
C ALA A 51 -14.92 21.79 -1.80
N GLU A 52 -13.61 22.06 -1.70
CA GLU A 52 -12.89 23.01 -2.56
C GLU A 52 -12.72 22.45 -4.00
N PRO A 53 -12.63 23.31 -5.04
CA PRO A 53 -12.72 22.89 -6.45
C PRO A 53 -11.54 22.02 -6.93
N GLU A 54 -11.79 21.35 -8.06
CA GLU A 54 -10.99 20.27 -8.66
C GLU A 54 -9.46 20.38 -8.47
N LEU A 55 -8.89 19.35 -7.82
CA LEU A 55 -7.45 19.07 -7.64
C LEU A 55 -6.62 19.07 -8.95
N THR A 56 -7.24 19.29 -10.10
CA THR A 56 -6.59 19.40 -11.41
C THR A 56 -5.90 20.76 -11.60
N GLN A 57 -6.28 21.80 -10.84
CA GLN A 57 -5.67 23.12 -10.97
C GLN A 57 -4.39 23.25 -10.13
N TYR A 58 -3.34 23.75 -10.78
CA TYR A 58 -2.01 23.97 -10.21
C TYR A 58 -2.03 24.75 -8.88
N GLN A 59 -2.83 25.81 -8.78
CA GLN A 59 -2.82 26.71 -7.63
C GLN A 59 -3.24 26.00 -6.33
N TYR A 60 -4.25 25.12 -6.41
CA TYR A 60 -4.71 24.33 -5.26
C TYR A 60 -3.69 23.27 -4.87
N GLN A 61 -3.09 22.56 -5.85
CA GLN A 61 -2.03 21.59 -5.59
C GLN A 61 -0.87 22.21 -4.82
N MET A 62 -0.38 23.38 -5.26
CA MET A 62 0.71 24.10 -4.60
C MET A 62 0.34 24.56 -3.19
N ARG A 63 -0.90 25.03 -2.99
CA ARG A 63 -1.40 25.42 -1.66
C ARG A 63 -1.34 24.24 -0.70
N TYR A 64 -1.89 23.09 -1.07
CA TYR A 64 -1.92 21.91 -0.19
C TYR A 64 -0.53 21.37 0.10
N ILE A 65 0.33 21.23 -0.93
CA ILE A 65 1.70 20.73 -0.75
C ILE A 65 2.50 21.62 0.21
N ARG A 66 2.38 22.95 0.08
CA ARG A 66 3.09 23.90 0.97
C ARG A 66 2.61 23.88 2.42
N GLN A 67 1.37 23.43 2.65
CA GLN A 67 0.75 23.40 3.97
C GLN A 67 0.92 22.04 4.68
N CYS A 68 1.52 21.05 4.02
CA CYS A 68 1.76 19.72 4.57
C CYS A 68 3.26 19.43 4.72
N GLU A 69 3.64 18.73 5.79
CA GLU A 69 4.96 18.12 5.88
C GLU A 69 5.00 16.85 5.03
N LEU A 70 6.09 16.65 4.29
CA LEU A 70 6.32 15.48 3.45
C LEU A 70 7.52 14.71 3.95
N ALA A 71 7.41 13.38 3.99
CA ALA A 71 8.49 12.49 4.38
C ALA A 71 8.67 11.37 3.33
N PRO A 72 9.92 10.91 3.08
CA PRO A 72 10.14 9.76 2.22
C PRO A 72 9.53 8.51 2.86
N TYR A 73 8.96 7.63 2.03
CA TYR A 73 8.41 6.35 2.45
C TYR A 73 8.97 5.21 1.61
N ARG A 74 8.98 3.99 2.16
CA ARG A 74 9.41 2.81 1.41
C ARG A 74 8.35 2.47 0.36
N PRO A 75 8.71 2.39 -0.93
CA PRO A 75 7.72 2.11 -1.97
C PRO A 75 7.17 0.68 -1.89
N MET A 76 7.83 -0.21 -1.15
CA MET A 76 7.41 -1.60 -0.98
C MET A 76 7.40 -2.02 0.49
N ASN A 77 6.55 -2.99 0.80
CA ASN A 77 6.57 -3.65 2.10
C ASN A 77 7.84 -4.53 2.26
N LYS A 78 8.10 -4.97 3.49
CA LYS A 78 9.31 -5.74 3.82
C LYS A 78 9.34 -7.15 3.21
N GLU A 79 8.20 -7.70 2.82
CA GLU A 79 8.11 -9.04 2.24
C GLU A 79 8.36 -8.98 0.73
N ALA A 80 7.72 -8.04 0.03
CA ALA A 80 7.89 -7.79 -1.39
C ALA A 80 9.36 -7.48 -1.76
N ILE A 81 10.10 -6.75 -0.92
CA ILE A 81 11.50 -6.43 -1.18
C ILE A 81 12.40 -7.67 -1.24
N GLN A 82 12.02 -8.78 -0.59
CA GLN A 82 12.77 -10.04 -0.66
C GLN A 82 12.74 -10.61 -2.07
N TYR A 83 11.57 -10.60 -2.72
CA TYR A 83 11.41 -11.06 -4.10
C TYR A 83 12.14 -10.19 -5.11
N PHE A 84 12.32 -8.89 -4.82
CA PHE A 84 13.21 -8.06 -5.63
C PHE A 84 14.66 -8.58 -5.63
N TYR A 85 15.19 -8.98 -4.47
CA TYR A 85 16.54 -9.54 -4.42
C TYR A 85 16.63 -10.87 -5.17
N TYR A 86 15.61 -11.72 -5.04
CA TYR A 86 15.53 -12.96 -5.81
C TYR A 86 15.48 -12.69 -7.32
N LEU A 87 14.69 -11.71 -7.74
CA LEU A 87 14.55 -11.34 -9.14
C LEU A 87 15.87 -10.84 -9.74
N ASN A 88 16.60 -9.97 -9.04
CA ASN A 88 17.92 -9.51 -9.49
C ASN A 88 18.92 -10.66 -9.60
N GLU A 89 18.90 -11.57 -8.64
CA GLU A 89 19.77 -12.74 -8.67
C GLU A 89 19.43 -13.64 -9.86
N TRP A 90 18.15 -13.86 -10.15
CA TRP A 90 17.71 -14.62 -11.32
C TRP A 90 18.14 -13.94 -12.63
N ILE A 91 17.97 -12.62 -12.75
CA ILE A 91 18.43 -11.83 -13.91
C ILE A 91 19.95 -12.01 -14.11
N GLN A 92 20.74 -11.92 -13.05
CA GLN A 92 22.19 -12.09 -13.10
C GLN A 92 22.60 -13.50 -13.49
N ARG A 93 21.99 -14.53 -12.88
CA ARG A 93 22.27 -15.94 -13.17
C ARG A 93 21.99 -16.30 -14.63
N ASN A 94 20.94 -15.73 -15.20
CA ASN A 94 20.55 -15.94 -16.59
C ASN A 94 21.22 -14.97 -17.57
N GLN A 95 22.15 -14.12 -17.09
CA GLN A 95 22.89 -13.15 -17.91
C GLN A 95 21.97 -12.21 -18.71
N LEU A 96 20.84 -11.83 -18.13
CA LEU A 96 19.87 -10.95 -18.75
C LEU A 96 20.25 -9.49 -18.51
N ASN A 97 20.30 -8.69 -19.57
CA ASN A 97 20.45 -7.23 -19.48
C ASN A 97 19.08 -6.57 -19.22
N TRP A 98 18.43 -6.94 -18.12
CA TRP A 98 17.09 -6.48 -17.77
C TRP A 98 17.12 -5.58 -16.53
N TYR A 99 16.13 -4.70 -16.45
CA TYR A 99 15.92 -3.74 -15.38
C TYR A 99 14.59 -4.02 -14.68
N VAL A 100 14.54 -3.74 -13.39
CA VAL A 100 13.33 -3.84 -12.56
C VAL A 100 12.89 -2.43 -12.16
N SER A 101 11.64 -2.09 -12.44
CA SER A 101 10.99 -0.88 -11.94
C SER A 101 9.89 -1.24 -10.96
N PHE A 102 9.74 -0.46 -9.89
CA PHE A 102 8.74 -0.70 -8.85
C PHE A 102 7.52 0.16 -9.05
N GLU A 103 6.36 -0.35 -8.65
CA GLU A 103 5.22 0.51 -8.38
C GLU A 103 4.91 1.35 -9.64
N VAL A 104 4.80 0.66 -10.78
CA VAL A 104 4.71 1.32 -12.09
C VAL A 104 3.25 1.38 -12.52
N SER A 105 2.76 2.57 -12.85
CA SER A 105 1.44 2.71 -13.47
C SER A 105 1.39 1.95 -14.80
N MET A 106 0.33 1.18 -15.04
CA MET A 106 0.12 0.47 -16.31
C MET A 106 0.05 1.43 -17.49
N GLY A 107 -0.42 2.66 -17.28
CA GLY A 107 -0.39 3.70 -18.30
C GLY A 107 1.01 4.25 -18.59
N ALA A 108 2.05 3.88 -17.85
CA ALA A 108 3.42 4.25 -18.19
C ALA A 108 3.98 3.38 -19.33
N PHE A 109 3.57 2.11 -19.42
CA PHE A 109 4.11 1.13 -20.36
C PHE A 109 3.07 0.49 -21.30
N ILE A 110 1.78 0.79 -21.12
CA ILE A 110 0.70 0.31 -21.99
C ILE A 110 -0.08 1.50 -22.57
N ARG A 111 -0.35 1.43 -23.87
CA ARG A 111 -1.15 2.41 -24.63
C ARG A 111 -2.29 1.71 -25.34
N THR A 112 -3.40 2.41 -25.52
CA THR A 112 -4.41 2.03 -26.49
C THR A 112 -3.90 2.34 -27.91
N THR A 113 -4.08 1.41 -28.85
CA THR A 113 -3.61 1.53 -30.24
C THR A 113 -4.78 1.71 -31.21
N GLY A 114 -4.53 2.36 -32.34
CA GLY A 114 -5.51 2.59 -33.42
C GLY A 114 -5.28 3.92 -34.14
N ARG A 115 -5.75 4.05 -35.38
CA ARG A 115 -5.50 5.23 -36.24
C ARG A 115 -6.25 6.50 -35.78
N VAL A 116 -7.34 6.34 -35.03
CA VAL A 116 -8.18 7.45 -34.53
C VAL A 116 -8.38 7.26 -33.04
N ASN A 117 -8.11 8.32 -32.25
CA ASN A 117 -8.32 8.32 -30.81
C ASN A 117 -9.83 8.39 -30.47
N THR A 118 -10.46 7.24 -30.25
CA THR A 118 -11.90 7.15 -29.98
C THR A 118 -12.23 7.42 -28.52
N VAL A 119 -13.49 7.80 -28.24
CA VAL A 119 -13.99 7.89 -26.86
C VAL A 119 -13.78 6.57 -26.12
N LEU A 120 -14.01 5.44 -26.79
CA LEU A 120 -13.78 4.11 -26.22
C LEU A 120 -12.31 3.90 -25.83
N GLN A 121 -11.34 4.31 -26.64
CA GLN A 121 -9.92 4.20 -26.30
C GLN A 121 -9.53 5.09 -25.12
N LYS A 122 -10.10 6.30 -25.02
CA LYS A 122 -9.89 7.18 -23.85
C LYS A 122 -10.46 6.54 -22.59
N LEU A 123 -11.67 5.99 -22.66
CA LEU A 123 -12.30 5.29 -21.55
C LEU A 123 -11.46 4.07 -21.14
N ALA A 124 -11.06 3.23 -22.09
CA ALA A 124 -10.20 2.06 -21.82
C ALA A 124 -8.87 2.47 -21.18
N PHE A 125 -8.18 3.49 -21.69
CA PHE A 125 -6.95 4.00 -21.10
C PHE A 125 -7.18 4.48 -19.66
N ARG A 126 -8.22 5.28 -19.41
CA ARG A 126 -8.58 5.73 -18.06
C ARG A 126 -8.90 4.56 -17.11
N SER A 127 -9.48 3.47 -17.63
CA SER A 127 -9.79 2.28 -16.83
C SER A 127 -8.55 1.58 -16.27
N TYR A 128 -7.38 1.65 -16.91
CA TYR A 128 -6.16 1.00 -16.41
C TYR A 128 -5.02 1.94 -16.05
N ASN A 129 -5.01 3.19 -16.52
CA ASN A 129 -3.88 4.12 -16.33
C ASN A 129 -3.49 4.33 -14.85
N SER A 130 -4.46 4.34 -13.93
CA SER A 130 -4.15 4.49 -12.49
C SER A 130 -3.79 3.18 -11.78
N LYS A 131 -3.94 2.03 -12.44
CA LYS A 131 -3.55 0.73 -11.87
C LYS A 131 -2.04 0.62 -11.92
N ARG A 132 -1.45 0.10 -10.85
CA ARG A 132 0.00 -0.02 -10.69
C ARG A 132 0.37 -1.47 -10.53
N VAL A 133 1.53 -1.84 -11.07
CA VAL A 133 2.14 -3.15 -10.89
C VAL A 133 3.26 -3.04 -9.86
N ASP A 134 3.48 -4.11 -9.10
CA ASP A 134 4.51 -4.09 -8.05
C ASP A 134 5.91 -4.09 -8.66
N PHE A 135 6.13 -4.95 -9.67
CA PHE A 135 7.34 -4.94 -10.47
C PHE A 135 7.04 -4.99 -11.97
N LEU A 136 7.78 -4.19 -12.73
CA LEU A 136 7.86 -4.25 -14.18
C LEU A 136 9.28 -4.66 -14.58
N LEU A 137 9.38 -5.75 -15.34
CA LEU A 137 10.60 -6.19 -16.00
C LEU A 137 10.74 -5.51 -17.35
N ILE A 138 11.89 -4.92 -17.60
CA ILE A 138 12.19 -4.15 -18.81
C ILE A 138 13.50 -4.66 -19.39
N ASP A 139 13.55 -4.98 -20.68
CA ASP A 139 14.82 -5.37 -21.30
C ASP A 139 15.73 -4.16 -21.62
N TYR A 140 16.90 -4.45 -22.17
CA TYR A 140 17.87 -3.41 -22.54
C TYR A 140 17.40 -2.47 -23.67
N TYR A 141 16.33 -2.81 -24.38
CA TYR A 141 15.69 -1.93 -25.37
C TYR A 141 14.60 -1.05 -24.76
N GLY A 142 14.31 -1.19 -23.46
CA GLY A 142 13.20 -0.50 -22.82
C GLY A 142 11.84 -1.18 -23.03
N SER A 143 11.81 -2.43 -23.52
CA SER A 143 10.57 -3.16 -23.78
C SER A 143 10.10 -3.92 -22.54
N PRO A 144 8.79 -3.87 -22.19
CA PRO A 144 8.27 -4.61 -21.07
C PRO A 144 8.31 -6.13 -21.36
N ARG A 145 8.89 -6.91 -20.43
CA ARG A 145 9.05 -8.36 -20.56
C ARG A 145 8.15 -9.16 -19.65
N GLY A 146 7.74 -8.58 -18.53
CA GLY A 146 6.86 -9.25 -17.58
C GLY A 146 6.46 -8.32 -16.45
N VAL A 147 5.36 -8.67 -15.81
CA VAL A 147 4.84 -8.01 -14.62
C VAL A 147 4.80 -9.01 -13.48
N ILE A 148 5.16 -8.56 -12.28
CA ILE A 148 5.09 -9.36 -11.07
C ILE A 148 4.18 -8.64 -10.07
N GLU A 149 3.27 -9.39 -9.43
CA GLU A 149 2.36 -8.92 -8.37
C GLU A 149 2.57 -9.77 -7.11
N TYR A 150 2.80 -9.11 -5.97
CA TYR A 150 2.99 -9.76 -4.68
C TYR A 150 1.69 -9.75 -3.86
N HIS A 151 1.24 -10.93 -3.48
CA HIS A 151 0.07 -11.13 -2.64
C HIS A 151 0.47 -11.40 -1.19
N GLY A 152 0.72 -10.32 -0.43
CA GLY A 152 1.08 -10.43 0.98
C GLY A 152 -0.05 -10.84 1.93
N SER A 153 0.30 -11.03 3.20
CA SER A 153 -0.56 -11.48 4.31
C SER A 153 -1.76 -10.56 4.65
N GLY A 154 -1.73 -9.32 4.14
CA GLY A 154 -2.77 -8.31 4.35
C GLY A 154 -3.89 -8.31 3.31
N HIS A 155 -4.00 -9.32 2.45
CA HIS A 155 -5.05 -9.34 1.44
C HIS A 155 -6.44 -9.55 2.04
N TYR A 156 -7.06 -8.41 2.36
CA TYR A 156 -8.49 -8.27 2.40
C TYR A 156 -9.07 -8.74 1.07
N LEU A 157 -9.78 -9.86 1.13
CA LEU A 157 -10.74 -10.40 0.16
C LEU A 157 -11.92 -9.42 -0.06
N SER A 158 -11.62 -8.14 -0.28
CA SER A 158 -12.63 -7.17 -0.68
C SER A 158 -12.92 -7.37 -2.15
N GLN A 159 -14.20 -7.35 -2.52
CA GLN A 159 -14.64 -7.46 -3.91
C GLN A 159 -13.91 -6.47 -4.84
N SER A 160 -13.63 -5.26 -4.34
CA SER A 160 -12.89 -4.23 -5.08
C SER A 160 -11.45 -4.64 -5.43
N ALA A 161 -10.76 -5.38 -4.57
CA ALA A 161 -9.41 -5.86 -4.87
C ALA A 161 -9.42 -6.86 -6.02
N ASN A 162 -10.39 -7.79 -6.01
CA ASN A 162 -10.57 -8.79 -7.08
C ASN A 162 -10.91 -8.13 -8.42
N GLU A 163 -11.87 -7.19 -8.44
CA GLU A 163 -12.24 -6.46 -9.66
C GLU A 163 -11.06 -5.65 -10.24
N ARG A 164 -10.23 -5.04 -9.37
CA ARG A 164 -9.01 -4.35 -9.81
C ARG A 164 -8.02 -5.30 -10.45
N MET A 165 -7.80 -6.49 -9.87
CA MET A 165 -6.90 -7.49 -10.43
C MET A 165 -7.41 -8.02 -11.78
N GLN A 166 -8.70 -8.31 -11.92
CA GLN A 166 -9.28 -8.75 -13.20
C GLN A 166 -9.01 -7.77 -14.34
N VAL A 167 -9.11 -6.46 -14.08
CA VAL A 167 -8.75 -5.46 -15.08
C VAL A 167 -7.26 -5.49 -15.43
N LYS A 168 -6.36 -5.67 -14.44
CA LYS A 168 -4.92 -5.81 -14.71
C LYS A 168 -4.67 -7.02 -15.62
N MET A 169 -5.18 -8.19 -15.24
CA MET A 169 -5.05 -9.44 -15.99
C MET A 169 -5.56 -9.27 -17.43
N MET A 170 -6.75 -8.69 -17.61
CA MET A 170 -7.30 -8.48 -18.95
C MET A 170 -6.42 -7.57 -19.81
N VAL A 171 -5.88 -6.50 -19.23
CA VAL A 171 -5.01 -5.58 -19.98
C VAL A 171 -3.70 -6.27 -20.36
N LEU A 172 -3.04 -6.94 -19.41
CA LEU A 172 -1.77 -7.66 -19.64
C LEU A 172 -1.92 -8.76 -20.70
N GLN A 173 -3.01 -9.53 -20.63
CA GLN A 173 -3.33 -10.56 -21.62
C GLN A 173 -3.50 -9.96 -23.01
N LYS A 174 -4.20 -8.82 -23.15
CA LYS A 174 -4.41 -8.18 -24.46
C LYS A 174 -3.15 -7.64 -25.10
N VAL A 175 -2.14 -7.30 -24.29
CA VAL A 175 -0.84 -6.80 -24.80
C VAL A 175 0.26 -7.86 -24.81
N GLY A 176 -0.06 -9.09 -24.40
CA GLY A 176 0.89 -10.21 -24.41
C GLY A 176 2.03 -10.06 -23.42
N ILE A 177 1.83 -9.36 -22.30
CA ILE A 177 2.83 -9.24 -21.23
C ILE A 177 2.51 -10.30 -20.15
N PRO A 178 3.43 -11.23 -19.86
CA PRO A 178 3.26 -12.22 -18.80
C PRO A 178 3.02 -11.58 -17.42
N LEU A 179 2.12 -12.19 -16.64
CA LEU A 179 1.88 -11.86 -15.24
C LEU A 179 2.40 -13.02 -14.37
N ILE A 180 3.27 -12.71 -13.40
CA ILE A 180 3.74 -13.65 -12.39
C ILE A 180 3.16 -13.21 -11.03
N GLU A 181 2.20 -13.97 -10.53
CA GLU A 181 1.64 -13.78 -9.19
C GLU A 181 2.50 -14.51 -8.17
N ILE A 182 2.90 -13.79 -7.11
CA ILE A 182 3.67 -14.30 -5.99
C ILE A 182 2.73 -14.42 -4.79
N PRO A 183 2.29 -15.63 -4.40
CA PRO A 183 1.54 -15.81 -3.16
C PRO A 183 2.41 -15.56 -1.93
N GLU A 184 1.77 -15.42 -0.78
CA GLU A 184 2.46 -15.33 0.50
C GLU A 184 3.39 -16.55 0.70
N GLN A 185 4.61 -16.30 1.19
CA GLN A 185 5.61 -17.32 1.52
C GLN A 185 6.06 -18.24 0.36
N LEU A 186 5.90 -17.81 -0.90
CA LEU A 186 6.51 -18.49 -2.04
C LEU A 186 8.03 -18.63 -1.85
N ASP A 187 8.54 -19.85 -1.89
CA ASP A 187 9.97 -20.05 -1.73
C ASP A 187 10.75 -19.60 -2.97
N LYS A 188 12.06 -19.38 -2.80
CA LYS A 188 12.94 -18.84 -3.83
C LYS A 188 13.04 -19.76 -5.06
N GLN A 189 13.06 -21.07 -4.86
CA GLN A 189 13.22 -22.03 -5.94
C GLN A 189 11.94 -22.07 -6.80
N GLU A 190 10.77 -22.14 -6.16
CA GLU A 190 9.49 -22.06 -6.88
C GLU A 190 9.36 -20.72 -7.61
N PHE A 191 9.80 -19.62 -6.99
CA PHE A 191 9.83 -18.32 -7.66
C PHE A 191 10.68 -18.33 -8.93
N PHE A 192 11.87 -18.92 -8.89
CA PHE A 192 12.75 -19.02 -10.07
C PHE A 192 12.15 -19.90 -11.17
N GLU A 193 11.49 -21.00 -10.80
CA GLU A 193 10.80 -21.88 -11.75
C GLU A 193 9.65 -21.16 -12.45
N ARG A 194 8.86 -20.37 -11.71
CA ARG A 194 7.80 -19.53 -12.30
C ARG A 194 8.35 -18.51 -13.28
N LEU A 195 9.46 -17.84 -12.94
CA LEU A 195 10.13 -16.92 -13.87
C LEU A 195 10.59 -17.64 -15.13
N GLN A 196 11.18 -18.83 -15.01
CA GLN A 196 11.69 -19.60 -16.14
C GLN A 196 10.60 -20.09 -17.11
N VAL A 197 9.40 -20.38 -16.60
CA VAL A 197 8.26 -20.85 -17.40
C VAL A 197 7.55 -19.70 -18.12
N LEU A 198 7.52 -18.52 -17.49
CA LEU A 198 6.67 -17.40 -17.93
C LEU A 198 7.43 -16.32 -18.71
N LEU A 199 8.77 -16.31 -18.70
CA LEU A 199 9.63 -15.30 -19.32
C LEU A 199 10.65 -15.92 -20.28
#